data_AF-A0A3P7J717-F1
#
_entry.id   AF-A0A3P7J717-F1
#
_cell.length_a   1.000
_cell.length_b   1.000
_cell.length_c   1.000
_cell.angle_alpha   90.00
_cell.angle_beta   90.00
_cell.angle_gamma   90.00
#
_symmetry.space_group_name_H-M   'P 1'
#
loop_
_entity.id
_entity.type
_entity.pdbx_description
1 polymer ?
#
loop_
_entity_poly.entity_id
_entity_poly.type
_entity_poly.pdbx_seq_one_letter_code
_entity_poly.pdbx_strand_id
1 'polypeptide(L)'
;MITLVFLSGIIATYAQWGYTDDFARNKIFPLSAAAYSENPKDCVGKVASEANTIRNVTVKCDDRNTCSGYTAVLPSQKAIVLSFRGTKTKLQLLEITRITLGLKRWRWYVGNKYLGQVGKYFYDAFHAIWSHGMHEHLRELLEKYPEYMIWITGHSLGGSLASLAASHIVASELADGNRIKLVTFGQPRTGDETFVNYLSKQVYYRNGMGPSPQDFTVCDGGRNYSLQICTPC
;
A
#
# COMPACT_ATOMS: atom_id res chain seq x y z
N MET A 1 -27.81 -49.75 -7.08
CA MET A 1 -26.72 -48.82 -7.47
C MET A 1 -26.82 -47.60 -6.57
N ILE A 2 -25.93 -47.47 -5.59
CA ILE A 2 -25.84 -46.31 -4.70
C ILE A 2 -24.76 -45.39 -5.27
N THR A 3 -25.16 -44.23 -5.76
CA THR A 3 -24.25 -43.24 -6.34
C THR A 3 -23.63 -42.42 -5.19
N LEU A 4 -22.38 -42.71 -4.86
CA LEU A 4 -21.56 -41.91 -3.95
C LEU A 4 -21.16 -40.61 -4.65
N VAL A 5 -21.79 -39.50 -4.28
CA VAL A 5 -21.37 -38.15 -4.69
C VAL A 5 -20.22 -37.74 -3.76
N PHE A 6 -18.99 -37.79 -4.25
CA PHE A 6 -17.84 -37.19 -3.59
C PHE A 6 -17.93 -35.67 -3.71
N LEU A 7 -18.47 -35.00 -2.68
CA LEU A 7 -18.28 -33.57 -2.49
C LEU A 7 -16.83 -33.33 -2.09
N SER A 8 -15.95 -33.09 -3.07
CA SER A 8 -14.63 -32.53 -2.82
C SER A 8 -14.79 -31.04 -2.53
N GLY A 9 -15.13 -30.73 -1.28
CA GLY A 9 -15.05 -29.36 -0.76
C GLY A 9 -13.58 -28.95 -0.72
N ILE A 10 -13.12 -28.19 -1.72
CA ILE A 10 -11.86 -27.47 -1.65
C ILE A 10 -12.03 -26.39 -0.59
N ILE A 11 -11.68 -26.69 0.65
CA ILE A 11 -11.49 -25.68 1.68
C ILE A 11 -10.20 -24.96 1.32
N ALA A 12 -10.32 -23.85 0.58
CA ALA A 12 -9.23 -22.92 0.40
C ALA A 12 -8.90 -22.32 1.78
N THR A 13 -7.94 -22.92 2.48
CA THR A 13 -7.35 -22.35 3.69
C THR A 13 -6.50 -21.17 3.25
N TYR A 14 -7.10 -19.98 3.25
CA TYR A 14 -6.35 -18.75 2.99
C TYR A 14 -5.35 -18.54 4.14
N ALA A 15 -4.07 -18.78 3.88
CA ALA A 15 -3.00 -18.44 4.81
C ALA A 15 -3.03 -16.92 5.07
N GLN A 16 -3.50 -16.52 6.26
CA GLN A 16 -3.39 -15.14 6.71
C GLN A 16 -1.95 -14.90 7.14
N TRP A 17 -1.24 -14.05 6.40
CA TRP A 17 0.11 -13.64 6.76
C TRP A 17 0.05 -12.72 7.98
N GLY A 18 0.48 -13.22 9.14
CA GLY A 18 0.51 -12.45 10.38
C GLY A 18 1.51 -11.30 10.33
N TYR A 19 1.11 -10.17 10.91
CA TYR A 19 2.01 -9.05 11.19
C TYR A 19 3.20 -9.49 12.05
N THR A 20 4.40 -9.00 11.75
CA THR A 20 5.55 -9.08 12.66
C THR A 20 6.23 -7.71 12.76
N ASP A 21 6.60 -7.32 13.99
CA ASP A 21 7.33 -6.07 14.22
C ASP A 21 8.65 -6.04 13.45
N ASP A 22 9.37 -7.16 13.41
CA ASP A 22 10.62 -7.29 12.65
C ASP A 22 10.45 -6.96 11.16
N PHE A 23 9.40 -7.50 10.52
CA PHE A 23 9.11 -7.20 9.11
C PHE A 23 8.80 -5.71 8.90
N ALA A 24 7.95 -5.14 9.76
CA ALA A 24 7.58 -3.74 9.64
C ALA A 24 8.77 -2.80 9.89
N ARG A 25 9.53 -3.04 10.97
CA ARG A 25 10.64 -2.20 11.44
C ARG A 25 11.89 -2.32 10.56
N ASN A 26 12.30 -3.55 10.27
CA ASN A 26 13.60 -3.81 9.64
C ASN A 26 13.53 -3.94 8.13
N LYS A 27 12.34 -4.15 7.55
CA LYS A 27 12.14 -4.19 6.09
C LYS A 27 11.30 -3.02 5.58
N ILE A 28 10.05 -2.91 6.02
CA ILE A 28 9.13 -1.99 5.37
C ILE A 28 9.39 -0.52 5.73
N PHE A 29 9.73 -0.21 6.97
CA PHE A 29 10.03 1.16 7.40
C PHE A 29 11.20 1.80 6.62
N PRO A 30 12.38 1.15 6.46
CA PRO A 30 13.46 1.73 5.67
C PRO A 30 13.14 1.79 4.16
N LEU A 31 12.32 0.87 3.63
CA LEU A 31 11.81 0.97 2.25
C LEU A 31 10.84 2.15 2.07
N SER A 32 10.01 2.44 3.08
CA SER A 32 9.18 3.65 3.10
C SER A 32 10.04 4.92 3.15
N ALA A 33 11.09 4.93 3.97
CA ALA A 33 12.03 6.04 4.06
C ALA A 33 12.82 6.26 2.76
N ALA A 34 13.20 5.18 2.05
CA ALA A 34 13.92 5.24 0.79
C ALA A 34 13.19 6.06 -0.29
N ALA A 35 11.86 6.16 -0.23
CA ALA A 35 11.08 6.95 -1.18
C ALA A 35 11.35 8.47 -1.07
N TYR A 36 11.96 8.93 0.02
CA TYR A 36 12.37 10.31 0.20
C TYR A 36 13.70 10.66 -0.48
N SER A 37 14.48 9.66 -0.88
CA SER A 37 15.75 9.87 -1.58
C SER A 37 15.51 10.24 -3.05
N GLU A 38 16.36 11.11 -3.61
CA GLU A 38 16.43 11.33 -5.06
C GLU A 38 16.95 10.07 -5.79
N ASN A 39 17.77 9.27 -5.09
CA ASN A 39 18.24 7.97 -5.57
C ASN A 39 17.82 6.87 -4.58
N PRO A 40 16.60 6.30 -4.70
CA PRO A 40 16.15 5.22 -3.83
C PRO A 40 17.05 3.98 -3.88
N LYS A 41 17.82 3.76 -4.97
CA LYS A 41 18.70 2.59 -5.12
C LYS A 41 19.69 2.45 -3.96
N ASP A 42 20.31 3.55 -3.56
CA ASP A 42 21.33 3.53 -2.50
C ASP A 42 20.71 3.21 -1.14
N CYS A 43 19.49 3.67 -0.90
CA CYS A 43 18.74 3.40 0.33
C CYS A 43 18.21 1.95 0.37
N VAL A 44 17.64 1.48 -0.75
CA VAL A 44 17.12 0.10 -0.86
C VAL A 44 18.26 -0.91 -0.73
N GLY A 45 19.44 -0.63 -1.32
CA GLY A 45 20.62 -1.49 -1.20
C GLY A 45 21.10 -1.69 0.24
N LYS A 46 20.80 -0.76 1.17
CA LYS A 46 21.09 -0.94 2.61
C LYS A 46 20.13 -1.89 3.30
N VAL A 47 18.93 -2.09 2.75
CA VAL A 47 17.91 -3.02 3.28
C VAL A 47 18.08 -4.41 2.68
N ALA A 48 18.41 -4.47 1.40
CA ALA A 48 18.63 -5.67 0.61
C ALA A 48 19.66 -5.37 -0.48
N SER A 49 20.91 -5.80 -0.27
CA SER A 49 22.04 -5.54 -1.16
C SER A 49 21.85 -6.13 -2.57
N GLU A 50 21.05 -7.18 -2.68
CA GLU A 50 20.66 -7.87 -3.90
C GLU A 50 19.56 -7.16 -4.70
N ALA A 51 19.01 -6.07 -4.14
CA ALA A 51 17.91 -5.35 -4.76
C ALA A 51 18.28 -4.85 -6.15
N ASN A 52 17.36 -5.01 -7.09
CA ASN A 52 17.59 -4.63 -8.48
C ASN A 52 16.31 -4.08 -9.12
N THR A 53 16.41 -3.72 -10.40
CA THR A 53 15.30 -3.25 -11.23
C THR A 53 14.54 -2.10 -10.55
N ILE A 54 15.29 -1.12 -10.04
CA ILE A 54 14.73 0.00 -9.27
C ILE A 54 14.35 1.12 -10.23
N ARG A 55 13.06 1.46 -10.28
CA ARG A 55 12.56 2.58 -11.08
C ARG A 55 11.92 3.61 -10.17
N ASN A 56 12.50 4.80 -10.11
CA ASN A 56 11.92 5.96 -9.44
C ASN A 56 11.03 6.73 -10.43
N VAL A 57 9.88 7.16 -9.96
CA VAL A 57 8.93 8.01 -10.70
C VAL A 57 8.70 9.25 -9.86
N THR A 58 9.08 10.41 -10.39
CA THR A 58 8.83 11.71 -9.77
C THR A 58 8.07 12.59 -10.76
N VAL A 59 6.93 13.10 -10.33
CA VAL A 59 6.02 13.90 -11.16
C VAL A 59 5.59 15.15 -10.40
N LYS A 60 5.19 16.20 -11.11
CA LYS A 60 4.47 17.32 -10.51
C LYS A 60 3.04 16.86 -10.20
N CYS A 61 2.61 17.02 -8.95
CA CYS A 61 1.23 16.69 -8.56
C CYS A 61 0.42 17.92 -8.12
N ASP A 62 1.10 19.03 -7.82
CA ASP A 62 0.50 20.36 -7.76
C ASP A 62 1.54 21.41 -8.19
N ASP A 63 1.14 22.68 -8.26
CA ASP A 63 1.98 23.78 -8.77
C ASP A 63 3.27 24.00 -7.97
N ARG A 64 3.36 23.47 -6.74
CA ARG A 64 4.49 23.70 -5.82
C ARG A 64 5.19 22.42 -5.38
N ASN A 65 4.58 21.25 -5.58
CA ASN A 65 5.04 19.98 -5.04
C ASN A 65 5.17 18.89 -6.10
N THR A 66 6.16 18.03 -5.85
CA THR A 66 6.31 16.78 -6.58
C THR A 66 5.80 15.61 -5.75
N CYS A 67 5.17 14.67 -6.43
CA CYS A 67 4.81 13.36 -5.89
C CYS A 67 5.79 12.35 -6.45
N SER A 68 6.20 11.39 -5.61
CA SER A 68 7.21 10.41 -6.00
C SER A 68 6.87 9.04 -5.45
N GLY A 69 7.26 8.02 -6.19
CA GLY A 69 7.29 6.66 -5.70
C GLY A 69 8.27 5.83 -6.51
N TYR A 70 8.65 4.68 -6.00
CA TYR A 70 9.53 3.77 -6.71
C TYR A 70 9.03 2.34 -6.67
N THR A 71 9.55 1.57 -7.61
CA THR A 71 9.43 0.11 -7.66
C THR A 71 10.80 -0.51 -7.48
N ALA A 72 10.90 -1.66 -6.83
CA ALA A 72 12.15 -2.41 -6.67
C ALA A 72 11.86 -3.91 -6.62
N VAL A 73 12.82 -4.73 -7.03
CA VAL A 73 12.77 -6.18 -6.87
C VAL A 73 13.76 -6.58 -5.78
N LEU A 74 13.30 -7.39 -4.83
CA LEU A 74 14.08 -7.99 -3.76
C LEU A 74 14.10 -9.52 -3.96
N PRO A 75 15.09 -10.07 -4.69
CA PRO A 75 15.10 -11.48 -5.08
C PRO A 75 15.11 -12.47 -3.90
N SER A 76 15.94 -12.24 -2.88
CA SER A 76 16.05 -13.18 -1.74
C SER A 76 14.76 -13.31 -0.96
N GLN A 77 13.93 -12.26 -0.95
CA GLN A 77 12.65 -12.20 -0.26
C GLN A 77 11.49 -12.55 -1.19
N LYS A 78 11.77 -12.83 -2.48
CA LYS A 78 10.77 -13.03 -3.55
C LYS A 78 9.71 -11.92 -3.50
N ALA A 79 10.15 -10.67 -3.50
CA ALA A 79 9.26 -9.52 -3.34
C ALA A 79 9.47 -8.44 -4.42
N ILE A 80 8.35 -7.86 -4.87
CA ILE A 80 8.30 -6.60 -5.62
C ILE A 80 7.83 -5.54 -4.64
N VAL A 81 8.59 -4.46 -4.49
CA VAL A 81 8.27 -3.34 -3.61
C VAL A 81 7.67 -2.20 -4.42
N LEU A 82 6.57 -1.62 -3.94
CA LEU A 82 6.08 -0.30 -4.30
C LEU A 82 6.16 0.59 -3.07
N SER A 83 6.87 1.71 -3.17
CA SER A 83 7.00 2.65 -2.06
C SER A 83 6.70 4.06 -2.52
N PHE A 84 5.83 4.74 -1.79
CA PHE A 84 5.35 6.08 -2.11
C PHE A 84 5.87 7.10 -1.10
N ARG A 85 6.42 8.21 -1.61
CA ARG A 85 6.94 9.30 -0.80
C ARG A 85 5.79 10.10 -0.21
N GLY A 86 5.92 10.50 1.05
CA GLY A 86 5.07 11.54 1.62
C GLY A 86 5.52 12.96 1.22
N THR A 87 5.05 13.97 1.94
CA THR A 87 5.42 15.37 1.70
C THR A 87 6.86 15.67 2.16
N LYS A 88 7.63 16.46 1.40
CA LYS A 88 9.02 16.85 1.74
C LYS A 88 9.13 17.86 2.88
N THR A 89 8.14 18.73 3.07
CA THR A 89 8.14 19.83 4.07
C THR A 89 7.25 19.49 5.26
N LYS A 90 7.81 18.84 6.28
CA LYS A 90 7.09 18.29 7.45
C LYS A 90 6.50 19.30 8.46
N LEU A 91 6.70 20.61 8.34
CA LEU A 91 6.31 21.59 9.40
C LEU A 91 5.18 22.56 9.01
N GLN A 92 4.50 22.28 7.90
CA GLN A 92 3.18 22.82 7.52
C GLN A 92 2.07 21.74 7.64
N LEU A 93 2.38 20.69 8.40
CA LEU A 93 1.63 19.42 8.47
C LEU A 93 0.25 19.55 9.14
N LEU A 94 0.01 20.63 9.90
CA LEU A 94 -1.27 20.98 10.52
C LEU A 94 -2.06 22.06 9.74
N GLU A 95 -1.42 22.77 8.81
CA GLU A 95 -2.04 23.87 8.05
C GLU A 95 -2.51 23.42 6.66
N ILE A 96 -1.82 22.45 6.07
CA ILE A 96 -2.34 21.62 4.95
C ILE A 96 -3.60 20.85 5.39
N THR A 97 -3.75 20.58 6.69
CA THR A 97 -4.97 20.03 7.31
C THR A 97 -6.20 20.93 7.09
N ARG A 98 -6.03 22.23 6.87
CA ARG A 98 -7.13 23.17 6.54
C ARG A 98 -7.40 23.33 5.04
N ILE A 99 -6.39 23.17 4.18
CA ILE A 99 -6.53 23.45 2.74
C ILE A 99 -6.97 22.21 1.93
N THR A 100 -6.59 20.99 2.34
CA THR A 100 -6.74 19.79 1.47
C THR A 100 -7.59 18.66 2.06
N LEU A 101 -7.74 18.61 3.39
CA LEU A 101 -8.71 17.73 4.07
C LEU A 101 -10.15 18.29 4.07
N GLY A 102 -10.39 19.42 3.39
CA GLY A 102 -11.71 20.00 3.14
C GLY A 102 -12.49 19.27 2.03
N LEU A 103 -13.21 18.22 2.39
CA LEU A 103 -14.46 17.72 1.79
C LEU A 103 -14.49 17.16 0.35
N LYS A 104 -13.59 17.51 -0.57
CA LYS A 104 -13.74 17.02 -1.95
C LYS A 104 -13.29 15.56 -2.09
N ARG A 105 -14.29 14.69 -2.07
CA ARG A 105 -14.14 13.27 -2.36
C ARG A 105 -14.25 13.04 -3.85
N TRP A 106 -13.62 11.97 -4.32
CA TRP A 106 -13.76 11.48 -5.68
C TRP A 106 -14.20 10.02 -5.65
N ARG A 107 -15.04 9.62 -6.61
CA ARG A 107 -15.46 8.24 -6.73
C ARG A 107 -14.29 7.41 -7.26
N TRP A 108 -13.87 6.42 -6.48
CA TRP A 108 -12.79 5.52 -6.83
C TRP A 108 -13.34 4.36 -7.66
N TYR A 109 -13.08 4.42 -8.96
CA TYR A 109 -13.40 3.36 -9.90
C TYR A 109 -12.13 2.74 -10.45
N VAL A 110 -12.12 1.41 -10.58
CA VAL A 110 -11.10 0.66 -11.30
C VAL A 110 -11.83 -0.20 -12.33
N GLY A 111 -11.68 0.16 -13.61
CA GLY A 111 -12.59 -0.30 -14.65
C GLY A 111 -14.04 0.06 -14.30
N ASN A 112 -14.94 -0.94 -14.32
CA ASN A 112 -16.34 -0.77 -13.95
C ASN A 112 -16.62 -1.01 -12.45
N LYS A 113 -15.60 -1.30 -11.63
CA LYS A 113 -15.77 -1.62 -10.21
C LYS A 113 -15.71 -0.33 -9.37
N TYR A 114 -16.81 0.00 -8.68
CA TYR A 114 -16.84 1.07 -7.68
C TYR A 114 -16.30 0.57 -6.34
N LEU A 115 -15.28 1.21 -5.80
CA LEU A 115 -14.70 0.83 -4.50
C LEU A 115 -14.86 1.93 -3.44
N GLY A 116 -15.81 2.86 -3.59
CA GLY A 116 -16.06 3.91 -2.60
C GLY A 116 -15.51 5.27 -2.99
N GLN A 117 -15.47 6.21 -2.05
CA GLN A 117 -14.98 7.57 -2.27
C GLN A 117 -13.68 7.83 -1.52
N VAL A 118 -12.69 8.40 -2.22
CA VAL A 118 -11.37 8.72 -1.68
C VAL A 118 -11.11 10.23 -1.71
N GLY A 119 -10.17 10.72 -0.91
CA GLY A 119 -9.77 12.14 -0.97
C GLY A 119 -9.27 12.50 -2.36
N LYS A 120 -9.79 13.57 -2.98
CA LYS A 120 -9.44 13.94 -4.37
C LYS A 120 -7.94 14.18 -4.55
N TYR A 121 -7.26 14.77 -3.57
CA TYR A 121 -5.82 14.96 -3.65
C TYR A 121 -5.06 13.63 -3.75
N PHE A 122 -5.45 12.63 -2.95
CA PHE A 122 -4.84 11.29 -3.01
C PHE A 122 -5.12 10.61 -4.35
N TYR A 123 -6.35 10.77 -4.87
CA TYR A 123 -6.74 10.31 -6.20
C TYR A 123 -5.81 10.86 -7.29
N ASP A 124 -5.69 12.19 -7.35
CA ASP A 124 -4.92 12.88 -8.38
C ASP A 124 -3.43 12.52 -8.27
N ALA A 125 -2.87 12.55 -7.06
CA ALA A 125 -1.46 12.23 -6.81
C ALA A 125 -1.12 10.77 -7.15
N PHE A 126 -2.01 9.83 -6.81
CA PHE A 126 -1.83 8.43 -7.18
C PHE A 126 -1.82 8.28 -8.70
N HIS A 127 -2.83 8.81 -9.40
CA HIS A 127 -2.92 8.65 -10.85
C HIS A 127 -1.78 9.35 -11.58
N ALA A 128 -1.29 10.49 -11.08
CA ALA A 128 -0.10 11.15 -11.62
C ALA A 128 1.13 10.21 -11.60
N ILE A 129 1.43 9.57 -10.47
CA ILE A 129 2.55 8.61 -10.40
C ILE A 129 2.26 7.36 -11.24
N TRP A 130 1.06 6.80 -11.09
CA TRP A 130 0.67 5.51 -11.69
C TRP A 130 0.77 5.55 -13.21
N SER A 131 0.20 6.59 -13.83
CA SER A 131 0.19 6.81 -15.29
C SER A 131 1.56 7.19 -15.87
N HIS A 132 2.51 7.68 -15.07
CA HIS A 132 3.86 8.04 -15.52
C HIS A 132 4.82 6.83 -15.50
N GLY A 133 4.28 5.67 -15.90
CA GLY A 133 5.03 4.44 -16.13
C GLY A 133 5.27 3.57 -14.89
N MET A 134 4.77 3.94 -13.70
CA MET A 134 4.79 3.00 -12.57
C MET A 134 3.89 1.78 -12.87
N HIS A 135 2.74 2.00 -13.50
CA HIS A 135 1.83 0.93 -13.93
C HIS A 135 2.52 -0.06 -14.88
N GLU A 136 3.07 0.43 -15.98
CA GLU A 136 3.73 -0.42 -16.99
C GLU A 136 4.91 -1.17 -16.39
N HIS A 137 5.74 -0.51 -15.58
CA HIS A 137 6.87 -1.16 -14.96
C HIS A 137 6.42 -2.23 -13.95
N LEU A 138 5.35 -2.02 -13.19
CA LEU A 138 4.80 -3.07 -12.35
C LEU A 138 4.32 -4.26 -13.19
N ARG A 139 3.63 -4.03 -14.31
CA ARG A 139 3.15 -5.10 -15.20
C ARG A 139 4.31 -5.96 -15.71
N GLU A 140 5.38 -5.33 -16.19
CA GLU A 140 6.62 -6.02 -16.60
C GLU A 140 7.22 -6.87 -15.47
N LEU A 141 7.26 -6.33 -14.25
CA LEU A 141 7.76 -7.06 -13.09
C LEU A 141 6.87 -8.24 -12.72
N LEU A 142 5.55 -8.12 -12.82
CA LEU A 142 4.62 -9.20 -12.51
C LEU A 142 4.68 -10.33 -13.54
N GLU A 143 4.89 -10.00 -14.82
CA GLU A 143 5.15 -10.98 -15.87
C GLU A 143 6.47 -11.74 -15.63
N LYS A 144 7.52 -11.02 -15.22
CA LYS A 144 8.84 -11.60 -14.95
C LYS A 144 8.91 -12.40 -13.65
N TYR A 145 8.13 -12.00 -12.64
CA TYR A 145 8.14 -12.58 -11.30
C TYR A 145 6.72 -12.95 -10.83
N PRO A 146 6.08 -13.93 -11.47
CA PRO A 146 4.67 -14.28 -11.20
C PRO A 146 4.42 -14.81 -9.78
N GLU A 147 5.45 -15.33 -9.12
CA GLU A 147 5.35 -15.89 -7.76
C GLU A 147 5.73 -14.88 -6.66
N TYR A 148 6.19 -13.68 -7.02
CA TYR A 148 6.70 -12.74 -6.02
C TYR A 148 5.56 -12.06 -5.26
N MET A 149 5.75 -11.85 -3.96
CA MET A 149 4.87 -11.04 -3.12
C MET A 149 5.00 -9.56 -3.50
N ILE A 150 3.93 -8.80 -3.38
CA ILE A 150 3.91 -7.37 -3.65
C ILE A 150 3.86 -6.63 -2.32
N TRP A 151 4.96 -5.99 -1.94
CA TRP A 151 5.05 -5.20 -0.73
C TRP A 151 4.78 -3.74 -1.05
N ILE A 152 3.76 -3.17 -0.45
CA ILE A 152 3.31 -1.81 -0.74
C ILE A 152 3.42 -0.99 0.54
N THR A 153 4.11 0.14 0.47
CA THR A 153 4.33 0.99 1.64
C THR A 153 4.38 2.47 1.32
N GLY A 154 4.27 3.28 2.36
CA GLY A 154 4.46 4.72 2.33
C GLY A 154 4.22 5.34 3.69
N HIS A 155 4.79 6.52 3.88
CA HIS A 155 4.65 7.33 5.09
C HIS A 155 3.83 8.60 4.82
N SER A 156 2.99 9.01 5.77
CA SER A 156 2.12 10.20 5.68
C SER A 156 1.24 10.13 4.42
N LEU A 157 1.27 11.14 3.54
CA LEU A 157 0.64 11.12 2.22
C LEU A 157 0.92 9.82 1.45
N GLY A 158 2.16 9.32 1.49
CA GLY A 158 2.56 8.09 0.81
C GLY A 158 1.77 6.86 1.27
N GLY A 159 1.31 6.83 2.54
CA GLY A 159 0.47 5.74 3.04
C GLY A 159 -0.90 5.69 2.36
N SER A 160 -1.50 6.86 2.07
CA SER A 160 -2.74 6.92 1.29
C SER A 160 -2.54 6.42 -0.13
N LEU A 161 -1.44 6.82 -0.79
CA LEU A 161 -1.12 6.37 -2.14
C LEU A 161 -0.84 4.86 -2.19
N ALA A 162 -0.18 4.31 -1.17
CA ALA A 162 0.04 2.88 -0.99
C ALA A 162 -1.28 2.10 -0.88
N SER A 163 -2.25 2.62 -0.10
CA SER A 163 -3.58 2.01 0.00
C SER A 163 -4.35 2.03 -1.32
N LEU A 164 -4.28 3.15 -2.05
CA LEU A 164 -4.88 3.27 -3.39
C LEU A 164 -4.23 2.27 -4.36
N ALA A 165 -2.90 2.17 -4.37
CA ALA A 165 -2.17 1.22 -5.20
C ALA A 165 -2.57 -0.23 -4.90
N ALA A 166 -2.63 -0.62 -3.62
CA ALA A 166 -3.08 -1.95 -3.22
C ALA A 166 -4.50 -2.25 -3.72
N SER A 167 -5.44 -1.31 -3.53
CA SER A 167 -6.81 -1.48 -4.01
C SER A 167 -6.88 -1.56 -5.54
N HIS A 168 -6.07 -0.76 -6.25
CA HIS A 168 -6.03 -0.73 -7.71
C HIS A 168 -5.52 -2.04 -8.27
N ILE A 169 -4.39 -2.54 -7.76
CA ILE A 169 -3.77 -3.80 -8.20
C ILE A 169 -4.76 -4.96 -8.11
N VAL A 170 -5.45 -5.10 -6.98
CA VAL A 170 -6.43 -6.18 -6.81
C VAL A 170 -7.68 -5.95 -7.66
N ALA A 171 -8.23 -4.73 -7.70
CA ALA A 171 -9.44 -4.44 -8.46
C ALA A 171 -9.26 -4.60 -9.98
N SER A 172 -8.07 -4.26 -10.49
CA SER A 172 -7.67 -4.41 -11.89
C SER A 172 -7.14 -5.81 -12.23
N GLU A 173 -7.15 -6.74 -11.27
CA GLU A 173 -6.73 -8.14 -11.48
C GLU A 173 -5.27 -8.28 -11.93
N LEU A 174 -4.43 -7.28 -11.63
CA LEU A 174 -2.99 -7.36 -11.87
C LEU A 174 -2.33 -8.41 -10.96
N ALA A 175 -2.83 -8.56 -9.74
CA ALA A 175 -2.43 -9.61 -8.83
C ALA A 175 -3.53 -9.91 -7.80
N ASP A 176 -3.55 -11.15 -7.34
CA ASP A 176 -4.43 -11.57 -6.25
C ASP A 176 -4.11 -10.87 -4.94
N GLY A 177 -5.14 -10.59 -4.16
CA GLY A 177 -5.00 -9.96 -2.84
C GLY A 177 -4.08 -10.71 -1.88
N ASN A 178 -4.01 -12.04 -1.99
CA ASN A 178 -3.15 -12.89 -1.16
C ASN A 178 -1.64 -12.68 -1.43
N ARG A 179 -1.28 -12.03 -2.53
CA ARG A 179 0.09 -11.61 -2.86
C ARG A 179 0.44 -10.24 -2.30
N ILE A 180 -0.52 -9.49 -1.77
CA ILE A 180 -0.31 -8.11 -1.30
C ILE A 180 0.06 -8.07 0.19
N LYS A 181 1.17 -7.41 0.50
CA LYS A 181 1.52 -6.95 1.86
C LYS A 181 1.51 -5.42 1.90
N LEU A 182 0.44 -4.83 2.45
CA LEU A 182 0.31 -3.39 2.63
C LEU A 182 0.68 -2.99 4.06
N VAL A 183 1.65 -2.11 4.20
CA VAL A 183 2.16 -1.66 5.51
C VAL A 183 2.42 -0.15 5.41
N THR A 184 1.67 0.68 6.14
CA THR A 184 1.69 2.15 6.01
C THR A 184 1.96 2.84 7.34
N PHE A 185 2.63 4.00 7.30
CA PHE A 185 3.08 4.72 8.50
C PHE A 185 2.47 6.13 8.54
N GLY A 186 1.72 6.45 9.60
CA GLY A 186 1.10 7.78 9.75
C GLY A 186 0.13 8.16 8.61
N GLN A 187 -0.53 7.18 8.01
CA GLN A 187 -1.46 7.37 6.89
C GLN A 187 -2.68 8.20 7.31
N PRO A 188 -3.06 9.27 6.59
CA PRO A 188 -4.30 9.99 6.86
C PRO A 188 -5.54 9.20 6.39
N ARG A 189 -6.73 9.60 6.85
CA ARG A 189 -8.00 8.99 6.41
C ARG A 189 -8.15 9.15 4.89
N THR A 190 -8.08 8.03 4.17
CA THR A 190 -7.92 8.00 2.70
C THR A 190 -9.25 7.89 1.97
N GLY A 191 -10.19 7.10 2.50
CA GLY A 191 -11.46 6.78 1.87
C GLY A 191 -12.63 6.71 2.85
N ASP A 192 -13.81 6.38 2.33
CA ASP A 192 -15.02 6.17 3.12
C ASP A 192 -15.08 4.73 3.61
N GLU A 193 -16.14 4.42 4.34
CA GLU A 193 -16.38 3.06 4.81
C GLU A 193 -16.44 2.04 3.66
N THR A 194 -17.01 2.41 2.51
CA THR A 194 -17.02 1.53 1.32
C THR A 194 -15.60 1.19 0.86
N PHE A 195 -14.72 2.18 0.76
CA PHE A 195 -13.32 1.96 0.41
C PHE A 195 -12.56 1.13 1.43
N VAL A 196 -12.74 1.42 2.72
CA VAL A 196 -12.13 0.65 3.79
C VAL A 196 -12.59 -0.82 3.75
N ASN A 197 -13.89 -1.05 3.59
CA ASN A 197 -14.47 -2.40 3.55
C ASN A 197 -13.98 -3.19 2.34
N TYR A 198 -13.79 -2.52 1.19
CA TYR A 198 -13.17 -3.15 0.03
C TYR A 198 -11.71 -3.55 0.34
N LEU A 199 -10.89 -2.59 0.75
CA LEU A 199 -9.46 -2.81 1.00
C LEU A 199 -9.22 -3.90 2.06
N SER A 200 -9.99 -3.87 3.15
CA SER A 200 -9.84 -4.78 4.30
C SER A 200 -10.23 -6.24 4.01
N LYS A 201 -11.01 -6.48 2.94
CA LYS A 201 -11.37 -7.83 2.48
C LYS A 201 -10.34 -8.41 1.53
N GLN A 202 -9.59 -7.57 0.84
CA GLN A 202 -8.70 -7.96 -0.26
C GLN A 202 -7.24 -8.06 0.15
N VAL A 203 -6.78 -7.27 1.14
CA VAL A 203 -5.38 -7.29 1.56
C VAL A 203 -5.20 -8.16 2.79
N TYR A 204 -4.46 -9.27 2.61
CA TYR A 204 -4.38 -10.36 3.60
C TYR A 204 -3.28 -10.18 4.65
N TYR A 205 -2.30 -9.29 4.42
CA TYR A 205 -1.39 -8.84 5.48
C TYR A 205 -2.13 -7.84 6.35
N ARG A 206 -3.01 -8.36 7.20
CA ARG A 206 -3.61 -7.58 8.26
C ARG A 206 -2.49 -7.23 9.22
N ASN A 207 -2.26 -5.94 9.43
CA ASN A 207 -1.74 -5.49 10.71
C ASN A 207 -2.60 -6.19 11.77
N GLY A 208 -2.02 -6.98 12.66
CA GLY A 208 -2.73 -7.78 13.67
C GLY A 208 -3.47 -6.91 14.69
N MET A 209 -4.45 -6.13 14.22
CA MET A 209 -5.27 -5.15 14.93
C MET A 209 -6.68 -5.72 15.17
N GLY A 210 -6.79 -7.05 15.23
CA GLY A 210 -7.86 -7.72 15.98
C GLY A 210 -7.33 -8.02 17.39
N PRO A 211 -8.20 -8.20 18.39
CA PRO A 211 -7.77 -8.47 19.76
C PRO A 211 -6.96 -9.77 19.80
N SER A 212 -5.63 -9.66 19.85
CA SER A 212 -4.73 -10.73 20.25
C SER A 212 -4.32 -10.48 21.71
N PRO A 213 -4.14 -11.51 22.55
CA PRO A 213 -3.88 -11.36 23.99
C PRO A 213 -2.49 -10.78 24.35
N GLN A 214 -1.73 -10.23 23.41
CA GLN A 214 -0.36 -9.79 23.60
C GLN A 214 -0.20 -8.33 23.15
N ASP A 215 -0.43 -7.43 24.12
CA ASP A 215 0.12 -6.08 24.30
C ASP A 215 0.42 -5.20 23.07
N PHE A 216 -0.59 -4.89 22.26
CA PHE A 216 -0.55 -3.69 21.42
C PHE A 216 -1.86 -2.90 21.50
N THR A 217 -1.77 -1.63 21.92
CA THR A 217 -2.88 -0.69 21.98
C THR A 217 -3.26 -0.23 20.57
N VAL A 218 -4.52 -0.47 20.20
CA VAL A 218 -5.13 0.06 18.99
C VAL A 218 -5.29 1.58 19.14
N CYS A 219 -4.72 2.36 18.23
CA CYS A 219 -5.13 3.76 18.02
C CYS A 219 -6.51 3.75 17.36
N ASP A 220 -7.56 3.53 18.16
CA ASP A 220 -8.93 3.68 17.70
C ASP A 220 -9.19 5.18 17.46
N GLY A 221 -9.31 5.58 16.20
CA GLY A 221 -9.83 6.90 15.83
C GLY A 221 -11.34 7.02 16.07
N GLY A 222 -11.83 6.35 17.11
CA GLY A 222 -13.23 5.93 17.25
C GLY A 222 -13.72 5.11 16.06
N ARG A 223 -15.04 4.93 15.99
CA ARG A 223 -15.86 4.17 15.00
C ARG A 223 -15.58 4.38 13.48
N ASN A 224 -14.47 4.97 13.08
CA ASN A 224 -14.12 5.34 11.72
C ASN A 224 -12.68 4.91 11.37
N TYR A 225 -12.60 3.69 10.87
CA TYR A 225 -11.46 2.94 10.35
C TYR A 225 -10.35 3.78 9.67
N SER A 226 -9.16 3.73 10.25
CA SER A 226 -7.89 4.07 9.58
C SER A 226 -6.91 2.91 9.77
N LEU A 227 -6.44 2.30 8.67
CA LEU A 227 -5.30 1.38 8.72
C LEU A 227 -4.05 2.23 9.07
N GLN A 228 -3.58 2.18 10.31
CA GLN A 228 -2.38 2.91 10.76
C GLN A 228 -1.49 2.01 11.60
N ILE A 229 -0.20 1.96 11.28
CA ILE A 229 0.84 1.48 12.21
C ILE A 229 1.13 2.61 13.20
N CYS A 230 0.66 2.48 14.43
CA CYS A 230 1.18 3.23 15.57
C CYS A 230 2.36 2.43 16.12
N THR A 231 3.59 2.88 15.87
CA THR A 231 4.76 2.37 16.61
C THR A 231 4.73 2.97 18.03
N PRO A 232 5.02 2.20 19.09
CA PRO A 232 5.24 2.79 20.41
C PRO A 232 6.47 3.70 20.35
N CYS A 233 6.31 4.94 20.81
CA CYS A 233 7.41 5.66 21.46
C CYS A 233 7.38 5.26 22.94
#